data_AF-A0A2M9K695-F1
#
_entry.id   AF-A0A2M9K695-F1
#
_cell.length_a   1.000
_cell.length_b   1.000
_cell.length_c   1.000
_cell.angle_alpha   90.00
_cell.angle_beta   90.00
_cell.angle_gamma   90.00
#
_symmetry.space_group_name_H-M   'P 1'
#
loop_
_entity.id
_entity.type
_entity.pdbx_description
1 polymer ?
#
loop_
_entity_poly.entity_id
_entity_poly.type
_entity_poly.pdbx_seq_one_letter_code
_entity_poly.pdbx_strand_id
1 'polypeptide(L)'
;MCAYNVEFDRSVILGDIRRAEKKPLHLEPREPWYCLMEAYAAWLGSNRWLRLGGGHRAAGDCLAARDVLIEMSKGGAASSLRSRRPRAIPSPERLRITRSRPRQPPDAPFPTPS
;
A
#
# COMPACT_ATOMS: atom_id res chain seq x y z
N MET A 1 -17.81 -6.52 8.40
CA MET A 1 -16.60 -6.67 7.59
C MET A 1 -15.58 -5.63 8.01
N CYS A 2 -14.39 -6.05 8.43
CA CYS A 2 -13.29 -5.14 8.72
C CYS A 2 -12.59 -4.77 7.41
N ALA A 3 -12.38 -3.48 7.19
CA ALA A 3 -11.73 -2.93 6.01
C ALA A 3 -10.56 -2.03 6.44
N TYR A 4 -9.53 -1.96 5.59
CA TYR A 4 -8.38 -1.11 5.84
C TYR A 4 -8.81 0.36 5.80
N ASN A 5 -9.45 0.76 4.69
CA ASN A 5 -10.12 2.03 4.53
C ASN A 5 -11.51 1.76 3.94
N VAL A 6 -12.55 1.95 4.76
CA VAL A 6 -13.92 1.57 4.39
C VAL A 6 -14.39 2.19 3.08
N GLU A 7 -14.10 3.47 2.85
CA GLU A 7 -14.58 4.17 1.65
C GLU A 7 -13.86 3.66 0.41
N PHE A 8 -12.54 3.47 0.49
CA PHE A 8 -11.75 2.94 -0.62
C PHE A 8 -12.10 1.49 -0.92
N ASP A 9 -12.04 0.60 0.07
CA ASP A 9 -12.24 -0.84 -0.11
C ASP A 9 -13.65 -1.15 -0.61
N ARG A 10 -14.67 -0.47 -0.08
CA ARG A 10 -16.06 -0.61 -0.54
C ARG A 10 -16.22 -0.13 -1.98
N SER A 11 -15.59 0.98 -2.36
CA SER A 11 -15.66 1.50 -3.74
C SER A 11 -15.07 0.52 -4.77
N VAL A 12 -13.94 -0.11 -4.43
CA VAL A 12 -13.28 -1.10 -5.29
C VAL A 12 -14.16 -2.33 -5.45
N ILE A 13 -14.64 -2.89 -4.33
CA ILE A 13 -15.45 -4.12 -4.31
C ILE A 13 -16.78 -3.90 -5.05
N LEU A 14 -17.50 -2.81 -4.77
CA LEU A 14 -18.76 -2.52 -5.49
C LEU A 14 -18.52 -2.25 -6.99
N GLY A 15 -17.38 -1.65 -7.33
CA GLY A 15 -16.95 -1.47 -8.73
C GLY A 15 -16.73 -2.81 -9.43
N ASP A 16 -16.05 -3.76 -8.79
CA ASP A 16 -15.82 -5.10 -9.34
C ASP A 16 -17.11 -5.92 -9.45
N ILE A 17 -17.97 -5.86 -8.45
CA ILE A 17 -19.27 -6.54 -8.48
C ILE A 17 -20.11 -6.03 -9.65
N ARG A 18 -20.10 -4.71 -9.89
CA ARG A 18 -20.78 -4.10 -11.04
C ARG A 18 -20.17 -4.58 -12.37
N ARG A 19 -18.83 -4.58 -12.48
CA ARG A 19 -18.12 -5.07 -13.69
C ARG A 19 -18.40 -6.54 -13.98
N ALA A 20 -18.58 -7.35 -12.93
CA ALA A 20 -18.90 -8.77 -13.04
C ALA A 20 -20.41 -9.05 -13.21
N GLU A 21 -21.23 -8.00 -13.31
CA GLU A 21 -22.70 -8.08 -13.42
C GLU A 21 -23.34 -8.92 -12.30
N LYS A 22 -22.79 -8.82 -11.09
CA LYS A 22 -23.30 -9.51 -9.90
C LYS A 22 -24.06 -8.56 -8.99
N LYS A 23 -24.90 -9.14 -8.12
CA LYS A 23 -25.58 -8.40 -7.06
C LYS A 23 -24.66 -8.25 -5.84
N PRO A 24 -24.52 -7.05 -5.25
CA PRO A 24 -23.63 -6.83 -4.12
C PRO A 24 -24.12 -7.41 -2.79
N LEU A 25 -25.41 -7.78 -2.69
CA LEU A 25 -26.00 -8.41 -1.51
C LEU A 25 -25.66 -7.61 -0.22
N HIS A 26 -25.16 -8.29 0.81
CA HIS A 26 -24.80 -7.70 2.10
C HIS A 26 -23.57 -6.78 2.07
N LEU A 27 -22.89 -6.65 0.91
CA LEU A 27 -21.73 -5.76 0.75
C LEU A 27 -22.16 -4.33 0.37
N GLU A 28 -23.41 -4.15 -0.09
CA GLU A 28 -23.92 -2.84 -0.47
C GLU A 28 -24.19 -1.91 0.72
N PRO A 29 -24.85 -2.33 1.81
CA PRO A 29 -25.02 -1.48 2.99
C PRO A 29 -23.65 -1.08 3.56
N ARG A 30 -23.54 0.15 4.08
CA ARG A 30 -22.28 0.67 4.64
C ARG A 30 -22.09 0.22 6.09
N GLU A 31 -23.19 0.09 6.83
CA GLU A 31 -23.28 -0.25 8.25
C GLU A 31 -22.45 -1.48 8.66
N PRO A 32 -22.40 -2.59 7.91
CA PRO A 32 -21.60 -3.74 8.32
C PRO A 32 -20.09 -3.50 8.21
N TRP A 33 -19.63 -2.40 7.59
CA TRP A 33 -18.22 -2.13 7.38
C TRP A 33 -17.59 -1.38 8.55
N TYR A 34 -16.39 -1.81 8.93
CA TYR A 34 -15.62 -1.23 10.03
C TYR A 34 -14.26 -0.77 9.54
N CYS A 35 -13.95 0.52 9.71
CA CYS A 35 -12.72 1.15 9.24
C CYS A 35 -11.58 0.97 10.25
N LEU A 36 -10.59 0.14 9.91
CA LEU A 36 -9.46 -0.13 10.80
C LEU A 36 -8.57 1.09 11.02
N MET A 37 -8.38 1.93 10.00
CA MET A 37 -7.57 3.15 10.15
C MET A 37 -8.17 4.13 11.16
N GLU A 38 -9.49 4.30 11.16
CA GLU A 38 -10.20 5.14 12.14
C GLU A 38 -10.11 4.55 13.53
N ALA A 39 -10.37 3.23 13.66
CA ALA A 39 -10.27 2.52 14.92
C ALA A 39 -8.86 2.62 15.54
N TYR A 40 -7.82 2.49 14.69
CA TYR A 40 -6.45 2.58 15.13
C TYR A 40 -6.04 4.01 15.53
N ALA A 41 -6.46 5.01 14.76
CA ALA A 41 -6.23 6.42 15.10
C ALA A 41 -6.89 6.78 16.44
N ALA A 42 -8.15 6.36 16.63
CA ALA A 42 -8.87 6.53 17.89
C ALA A 42 -8.17 5.80 19.06
N TRP A 43 -7.73 4.57 18.85
CA TRP A 43 -7.00 3.81 19.88
C TRP A 43 -5.71 4.51 20.29
N LEU A 44 -4.98 5.10 19.34
CA LEU A 44 -3.78 5.90 19.61
C LEU A 44 -4.06 7.29 20.19
N GLY A 45 -5.32 7.74 20.25
CA GLY A 45 -5.68 9.12 20.60
C GLY A 45 -5.16 10.13 19.56
N SER A 46 -5.03 9.73 18.30
CA SER A 46 -4.51 10.58 17.23
C SER A 46 -5.63 11.11 16.33
N ASN A 47 -5.62 12.42 16.08
CA ASN A 47 -6.48 13.05 15.07
C ASN A 47 -5.86 13.01 13.66
N ARG A 48 -4.72 12.34 13.49
CA ARG A 48 -4.03 12.26 12.20
C ARG A 48 -4.37 10.97 11.48
N TRP A 49 -4.41 11.05 10.16
CA TRP A 49 -4.49 9.88 9.31
C TRP A 49 -3.17 9.11 9.36
N LEU A 50 -3.18 7.89 9.90
CA LEU A 50 -1.98 7.07 10.10
C LEU A 50 -1.97 5.91 9.12
N ARG A 51 -1.15 6.01 8.07
CA ARG A 51 -0.88 4.86 7.19
C ARG A 51 -0.28 3.71 8.01
N LEU A 52 -0.79 2.49 7.80
CA LEU A 52 -0.32 1.31 8.53
C LEU A 52 0.96 0.70 7.94
N GLY A 53 1.42 1.18 6.78
CA GLY A 53 2.76 0.91 6.26
C GLY A 53 2.88 -0.29 5.30
N GLY A 54 1.80 -0.71 4.63
CA GLY A 54 1.87 -1.70 3.56
C GLY A 54 2.55 -1.13 2.31
N GLY A 55 3.60 -1.79 1.83
CA GLY A 55 4.42 -1.36 0.69
C GLY A 55 3.73 -1.48 -0.69
N HIS A 56 2.54 -0.89 -0.85
CA HIS A 56 1.77 -0.72 -2.09
C HIS A 56 1.10 -1.97 -2.69
N ARG A 57 1.20 -3.15 -2.08
CA ARG A 57 0.46 -4.35 -2.51
C ARG A 57 -0.62 -4.69 -1.49
N ALA A 58 -1.79 -5.12 -1.97
CA ALA A 58 -2.92 -5.54 -1.12
C ALA A 58 -2.52 -6.53 -0.02
N ALA A 59 -1.64 -7.49 -0.34
CA ALA A 59 -1.09 -8.41 0.66
C ALA A 59 -0.32 -7.70 1.79
N GLY A 60 0.44 -6.65 1.45
CA GLY A 60 1.15 -5.83 2.43
C GLY A 60 0.19 -5.03 3.32
N ASP A 61 -0.90 -4.51 2.76
CA ASP A 61 -1.93 -3.81 3.53
C ASP A 61 -2.68 -4.77 4.46
N CYS A 62 -2.99 -6.00 4.02
CA CYS A 62 -3.58 -7.03 4.86
C CYS A 62 -2.66 -7.45 6.02
N LEU A 63 -1.36 -7.61 5.76
CA LEU A 63 -0.38 -7.93 6.80
C LEU A 63 -0.27 -6.78 7.82
N ALA A 64 -0.18 -5.53 7.35
CA ALA A 64 -0.14 -4.37 8.22
C ALA A 64 -1.42 -4.22 9.06
N ALA A 65 -2.59 -4.48 8.47
CA ALA A 65 -3.87 -4.50 9.16
C ALA A 65 -3.90 -5.55 10.28
N ARG A 66 -3.42 -6.77 9.98
CA ARG A 66 -3.31 -7.85 10.97
C ARG A 66 -2.39 -7.47 12.13
N ASP A 67 -1.23 -6.90 11.84
CA ASP A 67 -0.26 -6.51 12.88
C ASP A 67 -0.84 -5.45 13.82
N VAL A 68 -1.59 -4.49 13.26
CA VAL A 68 -2.31 -3.46 14.03
C VAL A 68 -3.39 -4.06 14.92
N LEU A 69 -4.18 -5.00 14.41
CA LEU A 69 -5.20 -5.68 15.22
C LEU A 69 -4.58 -6.46 16.38
N ILE A 70 -3.46 -7.16 16.14
CA ILE A 70 -2.69 -7.87 17.17
C ILE A 70 -2.10 -6.88 18.19
N GLU A 71 -1.67 -5.71 17.75
CA GLU A 71 -1.15 -4.65 18.63
C GLU A 71 -2.26 -4.09 19.52
N MET A 72 -3.40 -3.72 18.94
CA MET A 72 -4.56 -3.22 19.68
C MET A 72 -5.08 -4.24 20.70
N SER A 73 -5.08 -5.53 20.36
CA SER A 73 -5.56 -6.59 21.26
C SER A 73 -4.67 -6.80 22.49
N LYS A 74 -3.40 -6.37 22.44
CA LYS A 74 -2.48 -6.44 23.59
C LYS A 74 -2.69 -5.31 24.61
N GLY A 75 -3.47 -4.28 24.26
CA GLY A 75 -3.72 -3.11 25.10
C GLY A 75 -2.56 -2.10 25.13
N GLY A 76 -2.77 -0.95 25.77
CA GLY A 76 -1.72 0.03 26.04
C GLY A 76 -1.27 0.91 24.86
N ALA A 77 -2.18 1.72 24.30
CA ALA A 77 -1.88 2.64 23.21
C ALA A 77 -0.68 3.58 23.46
N ALA A 78 -0.47 4.01 24.71
CA ALA A 78 0.64 4.86 25.12
C ALA A 78 2.03 4.20 25.01
N SER A 79 2.09 2.86 24.99
CA SER A 79 3.32 2.09 24.79
C SER A 79 3.62 1.87 23.30
N SER A 80 2.58 1.81 22.46
CA SER A 80 2.68 1.62 21.00
C SER A 80 3.32 2.82 20.29
N LEU A 81 2.92 4.05 20.64
CA LEU A 81 3.46 5.29 20.03
C LEU A 81 4.99 5.43 20.17
N ARG A 82 5.61 4.83 21.19
CA ARG A 82 7.06 4.88 21.41
C ARG A 82 7.84 3.90 20.55
N SER A 83 7.20 2.83 20.08
CA SER A 83 7.84 1.75 19.31
C SER A 83 7.99 2.11 17.83
N ARG A 84 7.10 2.95 17.30
CA ARG A 84 7.07 3.33 15.88
C ARG A 84 8.05 4.47 15.55
N ARG A 85 9.36 4.20 15.63
CA ARG A 85 10.31 4.96 14.80
C ARG A 85 9.95 4.71 13.33
N PRO A 86 9.87 5.73 12.46
CA PRO A 86 9.64 5.52 11.05
C PRO A 86 10.72 4.57 10.52
N ARG A 87 10.30 3.42 9.98
CA ARG A 87 11.22 2.48 9.34
C ARG A 87 11.85 3.24 8.18
N ALA A 88 13.16 3.47 8.25
CA ALA A 88 13.89 4.23 7.24
C ALA A 88 13.60 3.61 5.87
N ILE A 89 13.09 4.42 4.94
CA ILE A 89 12.98 4.04 3.54
C ILE A 89 14.42 3.78 3.07
N PRO A 90 14.78 2.57 2.62
CA PRO A 90 16.12 2.36 2.09
C PRO A 90 16.33 3.27 0.88
N SER A 91 17.41 4.06 0.93
CA SER A 91 17.82 4.98 -0.14
C SER A 91 17.86 4.26 -1.50
N PRO A 92 17.40 4.88 -2.59
CA PRO A 92 17.40 4.28 -3.93
C PRO A 92 18.79 3.99 -4.52
N GLU A 93 19.89 4.28 -3.81
CA GLU A 93 21.25 4.16 -4.34
C GLU A 93 21.82 2.73 -4.48
N ARG A 94 21.10 1.68 -4.07
CA ARG A 94 21.63 0.30 -4.14
C ARG A 94 21.06 -0.57 -5.26
N LEU A 95 20.79 0.04 -6.42
CA LEU A 95 20.59 -0.65 -7.69
C LEU A 95 21.46 -0.02 -8.80
N ARG A 96 22.78 -0.02 -8.60
CA ARG A 96 23.72 0.04 -9.73
C ARG A 96 23.75 -1.34 -10.40
N ILE A 97 22.70 -1.64 -11.15
CA ILE A 97 22.79 -2.63 -12.23
C ILE A 97 23.76 -2.03 -13.25
N THR A 98 24.88 -2.71 -13.44
CA THR A 98 25.83 -2.49 -14.52
C THR A 98 25.10 -2.65 -15.86
N ARG A 99 24.59 -1.53 -16.42
CA ARG A 99 24.18 -1.52 -17.82
C ARG A 99 25.44 -1.49 -18.67
N SER A 100 25.76 -2.65 -19.22
CA SER A 100 26.71 -2.85 -20.30
C SER A 100 26.47 -1.81 -21.40
N ARG A 101 27.54 -1.10 -21.75
CA ARG A 101 27.66 -0.13 -22.84
C ARG A 101 27.08 -0.70 -24.16
N PRO A 102 26.25 0.04 -24.92
CA PRO A 102 25.86 -0.40 -26.25
C PRO A 102 27.07 -0.36 -27.17
N ARG A 103 27.28 -1.42 -27.97
CA ARG A 103 28.29 -1.44 -29.04
C ARG A 103 27.97 -0.31 -30.03
N GLN A 104 28.96 0.52 -30.34
CA GLN A 104 28.90 1.37 -31.53
C GLN A 104 28.89 0.48 -32.78
N PRO A 105 28.10 0.80 -33.82
CA PRO A 105 28.30 0.22 -35.14
C PRO A 105 29.60 0.79 -35.76
N PRO A 106 30.28 0.02 -36.63
CA PRO A 106 31.48 0.51 -37.32
C PRO A 106 31.14 1.67 -38.27
N ASP A 107 32.01 2.68 -38.29
CA ASP A 107 31.95 3.82 -39.19
C ASP A 107 31.92 3.36 -40.65
N ALA A 108 30.93 3.83 -41.42
CA ALA A 108 30.89 3.63 -42.86
C ALA A 108 31.92 4.56 -43.54
N PRO A 109 32.71 4.09 -44.52
CA PRO A 109 33.64 4.95 -45.23
C PRO A 109 32.92 5.92 -46.19
N PHE A 110 33.42 7.15 -46.23
CA PHE A 110 33.00 8.24 -47.12
C PHE A 110 33.14 7.88 -48.61
N PRO A 111 32.29 8.42 -49.51
CA PRO A 111 32.49 8.25 -50.95
C PRO A 111 33.64 9.13 -51.47
N THR A 112 34.53 8.54 -52.26
CA THR A 112 35.54 9.26 -53.06
C THR A 112 34.92 9.78 -54.36
N PRO A 113 35.26 10.99 -54.82
CA PRO A 113 34.78 11.51 -56.10
C PRO A 113 35.60 10.98 -57.28
N SER A 114 34.97 10.90 -58.45
CA SER A 114 35.61 10.88 -59.77
C SER A 114 34.78 11.72 -60.72
#